data_AF-A0A9W9TJX2-F1
#
_entry.id   AF-A0A9W9TJX2-F1
#
_cell.length_a   1.000
_cell.length_b   1.000
_cell.length_c   1.000
_cell.angle_alpha   90.00
_cell.angle_beta   90.00
_cell.angle_gamma   90.00
#
_symmetry.space_group_name_H-M   'P 1'
#
loop_
_entity.id
_entity.type
_entity.pdbx_description
1 polymer ?
#
loop_
_entity_poly.entity_id
_entity_poly.type
_entity_poly.pdbx_seq_one_letter_code
_entity_poly.pdbx_strand_id
1 'polypeptide(L)'
;MSEEQTIREVMEKVQPPQLPPHRSHDPSNNLKRSDPFQFGSRYLEQGDNVFEFNAWDHVEPDDEFKEFAETQYEKQRAAPVSDFDKNRFNNDPAKWWNLFYKNNTANFFKDRKWLRQEFPVLDEVTKKGAGRQVVLEVGAGAGNTAFPLIRNNENEELMVHACDFSKYAVQVMRESEYYNPKYMVADVWDVAAERTETEDSLPPGLTDGSVDVVILIFIFSALNPKQWDRALHNIHRLLKPGGRVLFRDYGRGDLAQVRFKKGRYMEENFYVRGDGTRVYFFDKEELVNIWSRWTPEKGLQLGSGDEPSETQPADANAPFEVVHMGVDRRLLVNRSSKVKMYRCWMQGHFRKREGPAAIGQDDA
;
A
#
# COMPACT_ATOMS: atom_id res chain seq x y z
N MET A 1 14.00 -1.30 -35.73
CA MET A 1 13.77 -0.30 -34.68
C MET A 1 14.28 -0.88 -33.38
N SER A 2 14.90 -0.10 -32.50
CA SER A 2 15.40 -0.64 -31.22
C SER A 2 14.24 -0.88 -30.25
N GLU A 3 14.39 -1.84 -29.34
CA GLU A 3 13.37 -2.18 -28.33
C GLU A 3 12.92 -0.97 -27.50
N GLU A 4 13.82 -0.03 -27.23
CA GLU A 4 13.52 1.23 -26.54
C GLU A 4 12.60 2.17 -27.34
N GLN A 5 12.66 2.16 -28.68
CA GLN A 5 11.79 2.99 -29.52
C GLN A 5 10.35 2.48 -29.50
N THR A 6 10.15 1.17 -29.58
CA THR A 6 8.80 0.57 -29.55
C THR A 6 8.12 0.75 -28.19
N ILE A 7 8.86 0.63 -27.09
CA ILE A 7 8.34 0.91 -25.74
C ILE A 7 7.82 2.35 -25.64
N ARG A 8 8.57 3.30 -26.22
CA ARG A 8 8.20 4.72 -26.19
C ARG A 8 6.92 5.00 -26.98
N GLU A 9 6.75 4.38 -28.15
CA GLU A 9 5.58 4.62 -29.02
C GLU A 9 4.27 4.17 -28.37
N VAL A 10 4.23 3.02 -27.70
CA VAL A 10 3.02 2.54 -27.00
C VAL A 10 2.69 3.43 -25.80
N MET A 11 3.71 3.91 -25.08
CA MET A 11 3.53 4.87 -24.00
C MET A 11 2.99 6.23 -24.49
N GLU A 12 2.87 6.50 -25.79
CA GLU A 12 2.43 7.79 -26.32
C GLU A 12 0.93 7.84 -26.69
N LYS A 13 0.20 6.72 -26.70
CA LYS A 13 -1.22 6.65 -27.12
C LYS A 13 -2.13 6.29 -25.92
N VAL A 14 -3.26 7.01 -25.82
CA VAL A 14 -4.33 6.88 -24.81
C VAL A 14 -5.60 7.36 -25.50
N GLN A 15 -6.68 6.58 -25.41
CA GLN A 15 -8.04 7.08 -25.65
C GLN A 15 -8.81 7.16 -24.32
N PRO A 16 -9.51 8.27 -24.04
CA PRO A 16 -10.13 8.54 -22.73
C PRO A 16 -11.50 7.86 -22.54
N PRO A 17 -11.92 7.61 -21.27
CA PRO A 17 -13.20 6.97 -20.94
C PRO A 17 -14.43 7.87 -21.23
N GLN A 18 -15.60 7.25 -21.42
CA GLN A 18 -16.87 7.95 -21.69
C GLN A 18 -17.65 8.25 -20.41
N LEU A 19 -17.82 9.54 -20.10
CA LEU A 19 -18.77 10.11 -19.14
C LEU A 19 -19.40 11.38 -19.76
N PRO A 20 -20.56 11.86 -19.29
CA PRO A 20 -21.24 13.00 -19.93
C PRO A 20 -20.34 14.25 -19.97
N PRO A 21 -20.40 15.03 -21.06
CA PRO A 21 -19.32 15.93 -21.48
C PRO A 21 -19.18 17.14 -20.54
N HIS A 22 -17.98 17.34 -19.98
CA HIS A 22 -17.59 18.62 -19.41
C HIS A 22 -16.20 19.03 -19.92
N ARG A 23 -16.20 19.81 -21.01
CA ARG A 23 -14.99 20.16 -21.76
C ARG A 23 -13.92 20.83 -20.88
N SER A 24 -12.70 20.30 -20.91
CA SER A 24 -11.48 20.84 -20.24
C SER A 24 -11.15 22.31 -20.58
N HIS A 25 -11.72 22.85 -21.67
CA HIS A 25 -11.52 24.24 -22.11
C HIS A 25 -12.58 25.24 -21.64
N ASP A 26 -13.47 24.85 -20.73
CA ASP A 26 -14.43 25.78 -20.13
C ASP A 26 -13.73 26.76 -19.16
N PRO A 27 -13.75 28.08 -19.42
CA PRO A 27 -13.20 29.09 -18.50
C PRO A 27 -13.81 29.05 -17.09
N SER A 28 -15.00 28.46 -16.93
CA SER A 28 -15.68 28.26 -15.65
C SER A 28 -15.12 27.09 -14.82
N ASN A 29 -14.31 26.20 -15.42
CA ASN A 29 -13.72 25.03 -14.76
C ASN A 29 -12.19 24.97 -14.93
N ASN A 30 -11.52 26.11 -14.79
CA ASN A 30 -10.06 26.18 -14.87
C ASN A 30 -9.42 25.63 -13.58
N LEU A 31 -9.32 24.31 -13.47
CA LEU A 31 -8.73 23.55 -12.36
C LEU A 31 -7.24 23.87 -12.09
N LYS A 32 -6.61 24.77 -12.88
CA LYS A 32 -5.28 25.32 -12.57
C LYS A 32 -5.25 26.16 -11.28
N ARG A 33 -6.40 26.48 -10.65
CA ARG A 33 -6.48 27.47 -9.56
C ARG A 33 -7.47 27.18 -8.41
N SER A 34 -7.71 25.93 -8.00
CA SER A 34 -8.35 25.72 -6.69
C SER A 34 -7.29 25.76 -5.58
N ASP A 35 -7.34 26.78 -4.72
CA ASP A 35 -6.62 26.83 -3.44
C ASP A 35 -7.63 26.63 -2.30
N PRO A 36 -7.48 25.63 -1.42
CA PRO A 36 -6.42 24.61 -1.40
C PRO A 36 -6.49 23.65 -2.59
N PHE A 37 -5.31 23.21 -3.03
CA PHE A 37 -5.18 22.19 -4.08
C PHE A 37 -5.96 20.91 -3.70
N GLN A 38 -6.95 20.55 -4.52
CA GLN A 38 -7.76 19.35 -4.31
C GLN A 38 -7.22 18.20 -5.15
N PHE A 39 -6.71 17.14 -4.49
CA PHE A 39 -6.29 15.92 -5.18
C PHE A 39 -7.49 15.18 -5.78
N GLY A 40 -7.28 14.52 -6.93
CA GLY A 40 -8.26 13.59 -7.51
C GLY A 40 -9.32 14.25 -8.40
N SER A 41 -9.10 15.48 -8.84
CA SER A 41 -10.09 16.31 -9.56
C SER A 41 -9.82 16.47 -11.06
N ARG A 42 -8.71 15.94 -11.59
CA ARG A 42 -8.32 16.13 -12.99
C ARG A 42 -8.72 14.93 -13.84
N TYR A 43 -9.92 15.00 -14.42
CA TYR A 43 -10.45 13.96 -15.31
C TYR A 43 -10.00 14.19 -16.75
N LEU A 44 -9.57 13.13 -17.42
CA LEU A 44 -9.17 13.18 -18.84
C LEU A 44 -10.35 12.74 -19.73
N GLU A 45 -10.86 13.63 -20.57
CA GLU A 45 -12.01 13.40 -21.46
C GLU A 45 -11.65 13.28 -22.96
N GLN A 46 -12.60 12.80 -23.75
CA GLN A 46 -12.46 12.73 -25.22
C GLN A 46 -12.28 14.10 -25.86
N GLY A 47 -11.15 14.25 -26.56
CA GLY A 47 -10.75 15.51 -27.19
C GLY A 47 -9.79 16.34 -26.35
N ASP A 48 -9.53 15.96 -25.10
CA ASP A 48 -8.57 16.66 -24.26
C ASP A 48 -7.13 16.48 -24.75
N ASN A 49 -6.34 17.52 -24.57
CA ASN A 49 -4.90 17.43 -24.74
C ASN A 49 -4.27 16.76 -23.51
N VAL A 50 -3.95 15.47 -23.64
CA VAL A 50 -3.28 14.67 -22.59
C VAL A 50 -2.04 15.33 -21.98
N PHE A 51 -1.34 16.22 -22.72
CA PHE A 51 -0.14 16.91 -22.24
C PHE A 51 -0.40 18.31 -21.65
N GLU A 52 -1.65 18.67 -21.40
CA GLU A 52 -2.01 19.92 -20.75
C GLU A 52 -1.52 19.96 -19.29
N PHE A 53 -1.79 18.90 -18.54
CA PHE A 53 -1.31 18.72 -17.17
C PHE A 53 -0.13 17.74 -17.11
N ASN A 54 0.58 17.71 -15.98
CA ASN A 54 1.62 16.68 -15.73
C ASN A 54 1.03 15.35 -15.25
N ALA A 55 -0.25 15.36 -14.84
CA ALA A 55 -0.94 14.17 -14.39
C ALA A 55 -2.46 14.33 -14.51
N TRP A 56 -3.13 13.21 -14.74
CA TRP A 56 -4.59 13.04 -14.73
C TRP A 56 -4.95 11.94 -13.73
N ASP A 57 -6.13 12.07 -13.13
CA ASP A 57 -6.67 11.21 -12.09
C ASP A 57 -7.79 10.33 -12.70
N HIS A 58 -8.01 9.14 -12.14
CA HIS A 58 -9.06 8.17 -12.56
C HIS A 58 -8.97 7.72 -14.03
N VAL A 59 -7.74 7.56 -14.55
CA VAL A 59 -7.53 7.17 -15.96
C VAL A 59 -7.36 5.67 -16.10
N GLU A 60 -8.28 5.02 -16.79
CA GLU A 60 -8.14 3.62 -17.21
C GLU A 60 -7.07 3.46 -18.30
N PRO A 61 -6.22 2.42 -18.22
CA PRO A 61 -5.36 2.06 -19.34
C PRO A 61 -6.15 1.65 -20.58
N ASP A 62 -5.70 2.12 -21.73
CA ASP A 62 -6.25 1.72 -23.03
C ASP A 62 -5.76 0.32 -23.45
N ASP A 63 -6.37 -0.22 -24.49
CA ASP A 63 -6.10 -1.59 -24.93
C ASP A 63 -4.67 -1.76 -25.48
N GLU A 64 -4.09 -0.70 -26.07
CA GLU A 64 -2.69 -0.70 -26.51
C GLU A 64 -1.73 -0.84 -25.33
N PHE A 65 -1.96 -0.11 -24.23
CA PHE A 65 -1.15 -0.29 -23.01
C PHE A 65 -1.35 -1.68 -22.39
N LYS A 66 -2.58 -2.22 -22.39
CA LYS A 66 -2.84 -3.58 -21.86
C LYS A 66 -2.07 -4.64 -22.66
N GLU A 67 -2.12 -4.58 -23.99
CA GLU A 67 -1.38 -5.50 -24.87
C GLU A 67 0.14 -5.36 -24.66
N PHE A 68 0.63 -4.12 -24.52
CA PHE A 68 2.03 -3.87 -24.17
C PHE A 68 2.41 -4.46 -22.82
N ALA A 69 1.58 -4.27 -21.79
CA ALA A 69 1.83 -4.81 -20.46
C ALA A 69 1.95 -6.34 -20.49
N GLU A 70 1.03 -7.03 -21.19
CA GLU A 70 1.08 -8.49 -21.36
C GLU A 70 2.36 -8.94 -22.09
N THR A 71 2.77 -8.23 -23.15
CA THR A 71 4.04 -8.47 -23.84
C THR A 71 5.24 -8.31 -22.89
N GLN A 72 5.22 -7.31 -21.99
CA GLN A 72 6.27 -7.14 -20.99
C GLN A 72 6.28 -8.28 -19.98
N TYR A 73 5.11 -8.73 -19.51
CA TYR A 73 5.01 -9.83 -18.56
C TYR A 73 5.54 -11.14 -19.16
N GLU A 74 5.26 -11.43 -20.43
CA GLU A 74 5.83 -12.58 -21.13
C GLU A 74 7.36 -12.53 -21.19
N LYS A 75 7.94 -11.38 -21.53
CA LYS A 75 9.40 -11.19 -21.54
C LYS A 75 10.02 -11.35 -20.15
N GLN A 76 9.35 -10.85 -19.12
CA GLN A 76 9.79 -10.97 -17.73
C GLN A 76 9.75 -12.43 -17.27
N ARG A 77 8.66 -13.16 -17.59
CA ARG A 77 8.51 -14.60 -17.33
C ARG A 77 9.56 -15.44 -18.06
N ALA A 78 9.93 -15.06 -19.28
CA ALA A 78 10.96 -15.75 -20.06
C ALA A 78 12.39 -15.56 -19.51
N ALA A 79 12.61 -14.58 -18.63
CA ALA A 79 13.92 -14.30 -18.04
C ALA A 79 13.81 -14.04 -16.52
N PRO A 80 13.44 -15.08 -15.73
CA PRO A 80 13.27 -14.95 -14.29
C PRO A 80 14.61 -14.72 -13.57
N VAL A 81 14.54 -14.40 -12.27
CA VAL A 81 15.71 -14.52 -11.39
C VAL A 81 16.22 -15.96 -11.37
N SER A 82 17.52 -16.14 -11.11
CA SER A 82 18.06 -17.48 -10.88
C SER A 82 17.52 -18.08 -9.57
N ASP A 83 17.47 -19.41 -9.42
CA ASP A 83 17.06 -20.05 -8.17
C ASP A 83 17.94 -19.64 -6.98
N PHE A 84 19.25 -19.48 -7.24
CA PHE A 84 20.20 -18.99 -6.27
C PHE A 84 19.83 -17.59 -5.77
N ASP A 85 19.55 -16.65 -6.68
CA ASP A 85 19.17 -15.30 -6.32
C ASP A 85 17.78 -15.26 -5.67
N LYS A 86 16.83 -16.07 -6.14
CA LYS A 86 15.50 -16.21 -5.53
C LYS A 86 15.61 -16.63 -4.07
N ASN A 87 16.44 -17.61 -3.77
CA ASN A 87 16.74 -18.05 -2.40
C ASN A 87 17.42 -16.94 -1.59
N ARG A 88 18.43 -16.27 -2.17
CA ARG A 88 19.16 -15.16 -1.55
C ARG A 88 18.25 -13.98 -1.17
N PHE A 89 17.29 -13.60 -2.02
CA PHE A 89 16.38 -12.49 -1.74
C PHE A 89 15.29 -12.85 -0.72
N ASN A 90 14.93 -14.13 -0.60
CA ASN A 90 13.88 -14.57 0.32
C ASN A 90 14.39 -14.98 1.71
N ASN A 91 15.65 -15.43 1.85
CA ASN A 91 16.17 -15.92 3.13
C ASN A 91 16.47 -14.82 4.15
N ASP A 92 16.91 -13.64 3.69
CA ASP A 92 17.21 -12.50 4.57
C ASP A 92 16.67 -11.21 3.93
N PRO A 93 15.34 -11.01 3.92
CA PRO A 93 14.74 -9.81 3.34
C PRO A 93 15.08 -8.54 4.14
N ALA A 94 15.35 -8.65 5.44
CA ALA A 94 15.72 -7.54 6.31
C ALA A 94 17.03 -6.87 5.86
N LYS A 95 18.00 -7.67 5.41
CA LYS A 95 19.28 -7.17 4.88
C LYS A 95 19.11 -6.15 3.75
N TRP A 96 18.15 -6.37 2.85
CA TRP A 96 17.95 -5.50 1.70
C TRP A 96 17.35 -4.16 2.09
N TRP A 97 16.38 -4.17 3.01
CA TRP A 97 15.85 -2.94 3.59
C TRP A 97 16.88 -2.19 4.44
N ASN A 98 17.71 -2.91 5.20
CA ASN A 98 18.82 -2.31 5.92
C ASN A 98 19.83 -1.64 4.99
N LEU A 99 20.19 -2.28 3.87
CA LEU A 99 21.08 -1.70 2.88
C LEU A 99 20.44 -0.47 2.23
N PHE A 100 19.14 -0.54 1.91
CA PHE A 100 18.40 0.58 1.36
C PHE A 100 18.44 1.80 2.29
N TYR A 101 18.05 1.68 3.55
CA TYR A 101 18.01 2.81 4.48
C TYR A 101 19.40 3.28 4.95
N LYS A 102 20.40 2.40 4.94
CA LYS A 102 21.80 2.82 5.13
C LYS A 102 22.27 3.78 4.03
N ASN A 103 21.77 3.59 2.80
CA ASN A 103 22.13 4.41 1.65
C ASN A 103 21.16 5.58 1.40
N ASN A 104 19.94 5.49 1.92
CA ASN A 104 18.85 6.44 1.69
C ASN A 104 18.28 6.86 3.06
N THR A 105 18.67 8.06 3.50
CA THR A 105 18.25 8.62 4.80
C THR A 105 16.86 9.29 4.68
N ALA A 106 16.52 10.21 5.59
CA ALA A 106 15.18 10.79 5.76
C ALA A 106 14.54 11.43 4.51
N ASN A 107 15.33 11.82 3.50
CA ASN A 107 14.84 12.61 2.36
C ASN A 107 14.40 11.80 1.13
N PHE A 108 14.49 10.46 1.17
CA PHE A 108 14.15 9.64 0.01
C PHE A 108 12.65 9.66 -0.28
N PHE A 109 11.82 9.44 0.74
CA PHE A 109 10.37 9.51 0.62
C PHE A 109 9.86 10.88 1.07
N LYS A 110 8.77 11.34 0.45
CA LYS A 110 8.12 12.61 0.78
C LYS A 110 7.00 12.37 1.79
N ASP A 111 6.73 13.37 2.61
CA ASP A 111 5.53 13.43 3.46
C ASP A 111 4.26 13.15 2.66
N ARG A 112 3.42 12.27 3.20
CA ARG A 112 2.18 11.82 2.57
C ARG A 112 1.08 12.86 2.72
N LYS A 113 1.13 13.93 1.91
CA LYS A 113 0.15 15.04 1.96
C LYS A 113 -1.30 14.63 1.69
N TRP A 114 -1.50 13.51 1.01
CA TRP A 114 -2.82 12.94 0.67
C TRP A 114 -3.45 12.14 1.83
N LEU A 115 -2.68 11.82 2.87
CA LEU A 115 -3.07 10.83 3.88
C LEU A 115 -4.39 11.16 4.58
N ARG A 116 -4.61 12.41 4.98
CA ARG A 116 -5.86 12.85 5.64
C ARG A 116 -7.08 12.80 4.71
N GLN A 117 -6.89 13.19 3.45
CA GLN A 117 -7.97 13.18 2.46
C GLN A 117 -8.44 11.75 2.18
N GLU A 118 -7.50 10.82 2.04
CA GLU A 118 -7.82 9.42 1.72
C GLU A 118 -8.19 8.58 2.95
N PHE A 119 -7.76 9.00 4.15
CA PHE A 119 -8.03 8.30 5.41
C PHE A 119 -8.54 9.26 6.50
N PRO A 120 -9.82 9.68 6.45
CA PRO A 120 -10.43 10.57 7.44
C PRO A 120 -10.38 10.04 8.88
N VAL A 121 -10.26 8.72 9.04
CA VAL A 121 -10.06 8.04 10.33
C VAL A 121 -8.89 8.65 11.12
N LEU A 122 -7.86 9.13 10.43
CA LEU A 122 -6.70 9.75 11.09
C LEU A 122 -7.03 11.10 11.71
N ASP A 123 -8.00 11.85 11.16
CA ASP A 123 -8.51 13.08 11.78
C ASP A 123 -9.32 12.76 13.03
N GLU A 124 -10.04 11.62 13.08
CA GLU A 124 -10.79 11.21 14.26
C GLU A 124 -9.87 10.91 15.46
N VAL A 125 -8.80 10.14 15.24
CA VAL A 125 -7.88 9.72 16.32
C VAL A 125 -6.95 10.84 16.81
N THR A 126 -6.73 11.86 15.97
CA THR A 126 -5.92 13.04 16.29
C THR A 126 -6.73 14.19 16.87
N LYS A 127 -8.06 14.10 16.88
CA LYS A 127 -8.93 15.17 17.36
C LYS A 127 -8.83 15.35 18.87
N LYS A 128 -8.83 16.60 19.33
CA LYS A 128 -8.91 16.95 20.75
C LYS A 128 -10.07 16.23 21.43
N GLY A 129 -9.80 15.50 22.51
CA GLY A 129 -10.80 14.77 23.29
C GLY A 129 -11.25 13.44 22.69
N ALA A 130 -10.54 12.89 21.69
CA ALA A 130 -10.79 11.54 21.16
C ALA A 130 -10.47 10.40 22.15
N GLY A 131 -9.96 10.74 23.34
CA GLY A 131 -9.50 9.81 24.37
C GLY A 131 -8.25 9.05 23.94
N ARG A 132 -7.89 8.02 24.69
CA ARG A 132 -6.75 7.16 24.38
C ARG A 132 -6.90 6.48 23.03
N GLN A 133 -5.98 6.78 22.11
CA GLN A 133 -5.92 6.21 20.76
C GLN A 133 -4.53 5.65 20.50
N VAL A 134 -4.47 4.43 19.96
CA VAL A 134 -3.22 3.76 19.58
C VAL A 134 -3.21 3.50 18.08
N VAL A 135 -2.24 4.10 17.38
CA VAL A 135 -2.04 3.92 15.94
C VAL A 135 -0.73 3.17 15.72
N LEU A 136 -0.78 2.06 14.97
CA LEU A 136 0.41 1.32 14.54
C LEU A 136 0.67 1.58 13.06
N GLU A 137 1.81 2.20 12.71
CA GLU A 137 2.32 2.23 11.35
C GLU A 137 3.29 1.06 11.15
N VAL A 138 2.98 0.18 10.19
CA VAL A 138 3.83 -0.96 9.81
C VAL A 138 4.62 -0.61 8.55
N GLY A 139 5.94 -0.77 8.59
CA GLY A 139 6.81 -0.32 7.53
C GLY A 139 6.95 1.22 7.51
N ALA A 140 7.12 1.81 8.70
CA ALA A 140 7.12 3.26 8.89
C ALA A 140 8.28 3.98 8.16
N GLY A 141 9.34 3.26 7.80
CA GLY A 141 10.48 3.80 7.09
C GLY A 141 11.14 4.94 7.83
N ALA A 142 11.28 6.09 7.17
CA ALA A 142 11.79 7.31 7.78
C ALA A 142 10.71 8.17 8.47
N GLY A 143 9.51 7.63 8.70
CA GLY A 143 8.44 8.31 9.44
C GLY A 143 7.59 9.28 8.61
N ASN A 144 7.56 9.16 7.28
CA ASN A 144 6.80 10.08 6.40
C ASN A 144 5.26 9.98 6.52
N THR A 145 4.75 9.08 7.36
CA THR A 145 3.34 9.06 7.81
C THR A 145 3.26 9.46 9.28
N ALA A 146 4.03 8.81 10.16
CA ALA A 146 4.06 9.09 11.59
C ALA A 146 4.33 10.57 11.92
N PHE A 147 5.36 11.19 11.35
CA PHE A 147 5.67 12.59 11.66
C PHE A 147 4.58 13.57 11.21
N PRO A 148 4.04 13.49 9.98
CA PRO A 148 2.87 14.28 9.62
C PRO A 148 1.64 14.03 10.50
N LEU A 149 1.39 12.80 10.93
CA LEU A 149 0.27 12.49 11.82
C LEU A 149 0.42 13.22 13.17
N ILE A 150 1.60 13.13 13.79
CA ILE A 150 1.91 13.77 15.07
C ILE A 150 1.91 15.29 14.94
N ARG A 151 2.46 15.84 13.85
CA ARG A 151 2.49 17.30 13.61
C ARG A 151 1.08 17.90 13.54
N ASN A 152 0.08 17.12 13.11
CA ASN A 152 -1.30 17.54 13.01
C ASN A 152 -2.16 17.08 14.21
N ASN A 153 -1.54 16.53 15.24
CA ASN A 153 -2.24 15.97 16.39
C ASN A 153 -2.72 17.04 17.38
N GLU A 154 -3.98 16.95 17.79
CA GLU A 154 -4.57 17.72 18.89
C GLU A 154 -5.03 16.82 20.06
N ASN A 155 -4.83 15.50 19.94
CA ASN A 155 -5.18 14.51 20.96
C ASN A 155 -4.00 14.26 21.91
N GLU A 156 -4.14 14.68 23.16
CA GLU A 156 -3.11 14.50 24.20
C GLU A 156 -2.85 13.03 24.58
N GLU A 157 -3.77 12.12 24.24
CA GLU A 157 -3.71 10.69 24.58
C GLU A 157 -3.43 9.79 23.35
N LEU A 158 -2.99 10.38 22.24
CA LEU A 158 -2.53 9.63 21.06
C LEU A 158 -1.16 8.99 21.32
N MET A 159 -1.02 7.71 20.97
CA MET A 159 0.26 7.03 20.87
C MET A 159 0.43 6.39 19.49
N VAL A 160 1.51 6.74 18.79
CA VAL A 160 1.88 6.18 17.48
C VAL A 160 3.03 5.19 17.66
N HIS A 161 2.79 3.91 17.41
CA HIS A 161 3.84 2.91 17.26
C HIS A 161 4.28 2.87 15.80
N ALA A 162 5.50 3.35 15.52
CA ALA A 162 6.07 3.41 14.19
C ALA A 162 7.09 2.27 14.00
N CYS A 163 6.63 1.15 13.48
CA CYS A 163 7.43 -0.06 13.35
C CYS A 163 8.01 -0.21 11.95
N ASP A 164 9.27 -0.61 11.83
CA ASP A 164 9.89 -0.97 10.55
C ASP A 164 10.76 -2.23 10.67
N PHE A 165 10.85 -2.98 9.58
CA PHE A 165 11.69 -4.18 9.53
C PHE A 165 13.18 -3.83 9.53
N SER A 166 13.54 -2.61 9.11
CA SER A 166 14.90 -2.11 9.10
C SER A 166 15.26 -1.36 10.38
N LYS A 167 16.30 -1.83 11.07
CA LYS A 167 16.91 -1.11 12.19
C LYS A 167 17.46 0.27 11.81
N TYR A 168 17.88 0.46 10.55
CA TYR A 168 18.37 1.76 10.08
C TYR A 168 17.21 2.74 9.84
N ALA A 169 16.06 2.26 9.36
CA ALA A 169 14.85 3.08 9.28
C ALA A 169 14.41 3.58 10.66
N VAL A 170 14.37 2.67 11.64
CA VAL A 170 14.05 3.00 13.04
C VAL A 170 15.07 3.99 13.61
N GLN A 171 16.36 3.80 13.34
CA GLN A 171 17.40 4.75 13.74
C GLN A 171 17.15 6.14 13.13
N VAL A 172 16.87 6.23 11.82
CA VAL A 172 16.55 7.50 11.14
C VAL A 172 15.37 8.21 11.80
N MET A 173 14.32 7.49 12.19
CA MET A 173 13.19 8.08 12.91
C MET A 173 13.60 8.58 14.30
N ARG A 174 14.31 7.76 15.09
CA ARG A 174 14.72 8.12 16.46
C ARG A 174 15.71 9.29 16.52
N GLU A 175 16.53 9.47 15.48
CA GLU A 175 17.50 10.57 15.37
C GLU A 175 16.88 11.86 14.80
N SER A 176 15.63 11.83 14.34
CA SER A 176 14.94 13.00 13.81
C SER A 176 14.67 14.04 14.90
N GLU A 177 14.84 15.32 14.56
CA GLU A 177 14.42 16.43 15.43
C GLU A 177 12.89 16.44 15.72
N TYR A 178 12.11 15.78 14.86
CA TYR A 178 10.66 15.65 15.01
C TYR A 178 10.23 14.46 15.87
N TYR A 179 11.18 13.63 16.34
CA TYR A 179 10.87 12.50 17.22
C TYR A 179 10.41 13.00 18.59
N ASN A 180 9.16 12.70 18.92
CA ASN A 180 8.56 13.10 20.19
C ASN A 180 8.08 11.87 20.98
N PRO A 181 8.81 11.42 22.01
CA PRO A 181 8.47 10.22 22.77
C PRO A 181 7.14 10.33 23.53
N LYS A 182 6.55 11.52 23.64
CA LYS A 182 5.20 11.70 24.19
C LYS A 182 4.13 11.07 23.30
N TYR A 183 4.29 11.15 21.98
CA TYR A 183 3.26 10.74 21.01
C TYR A 183 3.70 9.61 20.10
N MET A 184 4.96 9.18 20.15
CA MET A 184 5.42 8.05 19.36
C MET A 184 6.52 7.22 20.01
N VAL A 185 6.54 5.94 19.63
CA VAL A 185 7.65 5.03 19.81
C VAL A 185 7.98 4.42 18.46
N ALA A 186 9.27 4.32 18.12
CA ALA A 186 9.71 3.63 16.91
C ALA A 186 10.49 2.38 17.26
N ASP A 187 10.14 1.22 16.70
CA ASP A 187 10.76 -0.07 17.01
C ASP A 187 10.99 -0.95 15.79
N VAL A 188 11.97 -1.84 15.90
CA VAL A 188 12.20 -2.86 14.87
C VAL A 188 11.19 -3.97 15.04
N TRP A 189 10.42 -4.26 14.01
CA TRP A 189 9.44 -5.33 14.04
C TRP A 189 9.17 -5.89 12.63
N ASP A 190 9.06 -7.22 12.56
CA ASP A 190 8.57 -7.92 11.38
C ASP A 190 7.09 -8.25 11.58
N VAL A 191 6.22 -7.68 10.74
CA VAL A 191 4.78 -7.96 10.78
C VAL A 191 4.47 -9.44 10.58
N ALA A 192 5.34 -10.18 9.91
CA ALA A 192 5.24 -11.61 9.71
C ALA A 192 6.09 -12.42 10.71
N ALA A 193 6.50 -11.82 11.84
CA ALA A 193 7.21 -12.54 12.89
C ALA A 193 6.38 -13.74 13.39
N GLU A 194 7.08 -14.82 13.70
CA GLU A 194 6.51 -15.98 14.37
C GLU A 194 6.76 -15.89 15.87
N ARG A 195 5.81 -16.41 16.64
CA ARG A 195 5.96 -16.52 18.09
C ARG A 195 7.00 -17.60 18.39
N THR A 196 7.93 -17.30 19.27
CA THR A 196 8.91 -18.28 19.79
C THR A 196 8.52 -18.71 21.21
N GLU A 197 9.30 -19.62 21.80
CA GLU A 197 9.09 -20.03 23.19
C GLU A 197 9.30 -18.88 24.18
N THR A 198 10.15 -17.91 23.83
CA THR A 198 10.59 -16.84 24.73
C THR A 198 10.07 -15.45 24.35
N GLU A 199 9.57 -15.27 23.12
CA GLU A 199 9.16 -13.97 22.59
C GLU A 199 7.82 -14.08 21.85
N ASP A 200 6.93 -13.11 22.04
CA ASP A 200 5.72 -12.99 21.23
C ASP A 200 6.07 -12.50 19.81
N SER A 201 5.15 -12.69 18.86
CA SER A 201 5.23 -12.15 17.50
C SER A 201 4.80 -10.69 17.38
N LEU A 202 4.29 -10.10 18.47
CA LEU A 202 3.78 -8.72 18.51
C LEU A 202 4.91 -7.71 18.76
N PRO A 203 4.79 -6.47 18.25
CA PRO A 203 5.81 -5.44 18.46
C PRO A 203 5.91 -5.04 19.94
N PRO A 204 7.08 -4.54 20.39
CA PRO A 204 7.27 -4.11 21.77
C PRO A 204 6.20 -3.11 22.24
N GLY A 205 5.70 -3.35 23.45
CA GLY A 205 4.70 -2.48 24.10
C GLY A 205 3.27 -2.64 23.61
N LEU A 206 3.00 -3.51 22.63
CA LEU A 206 1.65 -3.83 22.16
C LEU A 206 1.26 -5.26 22.49
N THR A 207 -0.02 -5.47 22.75
CA THR A 207 -0.62 -6.78 23.08
C THR A 207 -1.86 -7.04 22.23
N ASP A 208 -2.47 -8.21 22.38
CA ASP A 208 -3.77 -8.50 21.77
C ASP A 208 -4.80 -7.41 22.13
N GLY A 209 -5.55 -6.94 21.13
CA GLY A 209 -6.61 -5.94 21.29
C GLY A 209 -6.13 -4.59 21.80
N SER A 210 -4.88 -4.18 21.54
CA SER A 210 -4.32 -2.92 22.05
C SER A 210 -4.38 -1.76 21.05
N VAL A 211 -4.57 -2.03 19.76
CA VAL A 211 -4.45 -1.06 18.65
C VAL A 211 -5.82 -0.65 18.10
N ASP A 212 -6.03 0.66 17.91
CA ASP A 212 -7.25 1.22 17.30
C ASP A 212 -7.15 1.26 15.77
N VAL A 213 -6.00 1.65 15.25
CA VAL A 213 -5.76 1.80 13.80
C VAL A 213 -4.40 1.21 13.42
N VAL A 214 -4.37 0.34 12.40
CA VAL A 214 -3.16 -0.15 11.75
C VAL A 214 -3.03 0.50 10.37
N ILE A 215 -1.86 1.05 10.06
CA ILE A 215 -1.55 1.65 8.76
C ILE A 215 -0.58 0.75 8.02
N LEU A 216 -0.97 0.32 6.82
CA LEU A 216 -0.21 -0.51 5.90
C LEU A 216 -0.04 0.24 4.57
N ILE A 217 1.06 0.99 4.42
CA ILE A 217 1.33 1.75 3.19
C ILE A 217 2.63 1.28 2.55
N PHE A 218 2.54 0.64 1.40
CA PHE A 218 3.66 0.07 0.65
C PHE A 218 4.45 -0.99 1.42
N ILE A 219 3.75 -1.79 2.23
CA ILE A 219 4.35 -2.80 3.09
C ILE A 219 3.90 -4.21 2.73
N PHE A 220 2.61 -4.41 2.45
CA PHE A 220 2.07 -5.74 2.16
C PHE A 220 2.64 -6.28 0.84
N SER A 221 2.89 -5.40 -0.13
CA SER A 221 3.61 -5.76 -1.35
C SER A 221 5.07 -6.13 -1.14
N ALA A 222 5.72 -5.70 -0.06
CA ALA A 222 7.13 -6.03 0.20
C ALA A 222 7.31 -7.44 0.81
N LEU A 223 6.22 -8.02 1.31
CA LEU A 223 6.18 -9.37 1.86
C LEU A 223 6.23 -10.41 0.74
N ASN A 224 6.83 -11.57 1.04
CA ASN A 224 6.60 -12.75 0.21
C ASN A 224 5.15 -13.19 0.39
N PRO A 225 4.45 -13.67 -0.66
CA PRO A 225 3.07 -14.18 -0.53
C PRO A 225 2.87 -15.18 0.63
N LYS A 226 3.88 -16.00 0.94
CA LYS A 226 3.86 -16.95 2.05
C LYS A 226 3.82 -16.30 3.45
N GLN A 227 4.15 -15.02 3.56
CA GLN A 227 4.17 -14.26 4.81
C GLN A 227 2.86 -13.52 5.09
N TRP A 228 1.97 -13.38 4.09
CA TRP A 228 0.73 -12.63 4.24
C TRP A 228 -0.20 -13.20 5.30
N ASP A 229 -0.33 -14.52 5.37
CA ASP A 229 -1.16 -15.18 6.36
C ASP A 229 -0.72 -14.84 7.79
N ARG A 230 0.59 -14.90 8.04
CA ARG A 230 1.16 -14.53 9.35
C ARG A 230 0.98 -13.04 9.65
N ALA A 231 1.15 -12.19 8.65
CA ALA A 231 0.93 -10.75 8.81
C ALA A 231 -0.53 -10.46 9.22
N LEU A 232 -1.50 -11.08 8.55
CA LEU A 232 -2.93 -10.95 8.88
C LEU A 232 -3.24 -11.46 10.28
N HIS A 233 -2.65 -12.59 10.69
CA HIS A 233 -2.75 -13.09 12.07
C HIS A 233 -2.30 -12.05 13.10
N ASN A 234 -1.09 -11.50 12.94
CA ASN A 234 -0.56 -10.53 13.88
C ASN A 234 -1.37 -9.22 13.89
N ILE A 235 -1.78 -8.71 12.72
CA ILE A 235 -2.65 -7.54 12.59
C ILE A 235 -4.00 -7.78 13.29
N HIS A 236 -4.61 -8.94 13.05
CA HIS A 236 -5.88 -9.32 13.68
C HIS A 236 -5.75 -9.38 15.20
N ARG A 237 -4.68 -9.97 15.73
CA ARG A 237 -4.39 -10.00 17.18
C ARG A 237 -4.29 -8.59 17.75
N LEU A 238 -3.51 -7.72 17.13
CA LEU A 238 -3.25 -6.36 17.60
C LEU A 238 -4.49 -5.49 17.68
N LEU A 239 -5.38 -5.60 16.70
CA LEU A 239 -6.56 -4.75 16.61
C LEU A 239 -7.59 -5.03 17.71
N LYS A 240 -8.11 -3.97 18.32
CA LYS A 240 -9.35 -4.01 19.11
C LYS A 240 -10.52 -4.49 18.24
N PRO A 241 -11.59 -5.06 18.85
CA PRO A 241 -12.89 -5.15 18.18
C PRO A 241 -13.30 -3.79 17.61
N GLY A 242 -13.72 -3.73 16.33
CA GLY A 242 -14.02 -2.49 15.63
C GLY A 242 -12.80 -1.70 15.13
N GLY A 243 -11.57 -2.14 15.44
CA GLY A 243 -10.34 -1.51 15.00
C GLY A 243 -10.18 -1.53 13.48
N ARG A 244 -9.41 -0.57 12.94
CA ARG A 244 -9.37 -0.27 11.51
C ARG A 244 -8.00 -0.53 10.89
N VAL A 245 -7.97 -1.02 9.65
CA VAL A 245 -6.76 -1.11 8.82
C VAL A 245 -6.88 -0.13 7.67
N LEU A 246 -5.89 0.74 7.53
CA LEU A 246 -5.74 1.68 6.43
C LEU A 246 -4.67 1.15 5.49
N PHE A 247 -5.04 0.82 4.26
CA PHE A 247 -4.20 0.07 3.33
C PHE A 247 -3.92 0.86 2.06
N ARG A 248 -2.66 0.91 1.63
CA ARG A 248 -2.30 1.37 0.28
C ARG A 248 -1.10 0.61 -0.25
N ASP A 249 -1.22 0.02 -1.44
CA ASP A 249 -0.13 -0.74 -2.04
C ASP A 249 -0.11 -0.68 -3.58
N TYR A 250 0.82 -1.39 -4.23
CA TYR A 250 0.92 -1.39 -5.70
C TYR A 250 -0.16 -2.26 -6.34
N GLY A 251 -0.77 -1.75 -7.41
CA GLY A 251 -1.72 -2.49 -8.23
C GLY A 251 -1.08 -3.04 -9.51
N ARG A 252 -1.62 -4.15 -10.01
CA ARG A 252 -1.21 -4.75 -11.30
C ARG A 252 -1.40 -3.74 -12.44
N GLY A 253 -0.47 -3.75 -13.39
CA GLY A 253 -0.42 -2.78 -14.48
C GLY A 253 0.22 -1.44 -14.13
N ASP A 254 0.74 -1.25 -12.91
CA ASP A 254 1.54 -0.06 -12.60
C ASP A 254 2.80 0.00 -13.48
N LEU A 255 3.20 1.21 -13.89
CA LEU A 255 4.41 1.43 -14.67
C LEU A 255 5.64 0.74 -14.07
N ALA A 256 5.76 0.69 -12.74
CA ALA A 256 6.88 0.05 -12.08
C ALA A 256 6.93 -1.46 -12.35
N GLN A 257 5.78 -2.12 -12.52
CA GLN A 257 5.68 -3.53 -12.87
C GLN A 257 6.07 -3.77 -14.33
N VAL A 258 5.43 -3.07 -15.27
CA VAL A 258 5.59 -3.32 -16.71
C VAL A 258 7.02 -3.05 -17.19
N ARG A 259 7.79 -2.20 -16.48
CA ARG A 259 9.16 -1.84 -16.87
C ARG A 259 10.25 -2.71 -16.22
N PHE A 260 9.91 -3.75 -15.47
CA PHE A 260 10.94 -4.62 -14.91
C PHE A 260 11.80 -5.22 -16.02
N LYS A 261 13.12 -5.10 -15.84
CA LYS A 261 14.11 -5.69 -16.75
C LYS A 261 14.26 -7.19 -16.46
N LYS A 262 14.91 -7.91 -17.37
CA LYS A 262 15.29 -9.32 -17.20
C LYS A 262 15.99 -9.58 -15.86
N GLY A 263 15.79 -10.78 -15.30
CA GLY A 263 16.38 -11.20 -14.03
C GLY A 263 15.78 -10.51 -12.81
N ARG A 264 14.49 -10.14 -12.87
CA ARG A 264 13.75 -9.47 -11.78
C ARG A 264 12.45 -10.17 -11.41
N TYR A 265 11.86 -10.91 -12.34
CA TYR A 265 10.66 -11.71 -12.10
C TYR A 265 10.99 -12.87 -11.15
N MET A 266 10.27 -12.96 -10.03
CA MET A 266 10.42 -14.06 -9.06
C MET A 266 9.29 -15.08 -9.18
N GLU A 267 8.05 -14.59 -9.17
CA GLU A 267 6.79 -15.34 -9.32
C GLU A 267 5.75 -14.40 -9.97
N GLU A 268 4.57 -14.92 -10.29
CA GLU A 268 3.51 -14.10 -10.89
C GLU A 268 3.21 -12.91 -9.97
N ASN A 269 3.17 -11.71 -10.56
CA ASN A 269 3.06 -10.42 -9.85
C ASN A 269 4.15 -10.11 -8.79
N PHE A 270 5.15 -10.98 -8.55
CA PHE A 270 6.16 -10.81 -7.51
C PHE A 270 7.58 -10.63 -8.09
N TYR A 271 8.22 -9.52 -7.73
CA TYR A 271 9.47 -9.07 -8.34
C TYR A 271 10.49 -8.62 -7.31
N VAL A 272 11.77 -8.71 -7.67
CA VAL A 272 12.86 -8.07 -6.94
C VAL A 272 13.27 -6.76 -7.62
N ARG A 273 13.51 -5.72 -6.83
CA ARG A 273 13.97 -4.40 -7.27
C ARG A 273 15.48 -4.35 -7.45
N GLY A 274 15.96 -3.25 -8.04
CA GLY A 274 17.37 -2.99 -8.27
C GLY A 274 18.24 -3.03 -7.01
N ASP A 275 17.67 -2.61 -5.88
CA ASP A 275 18.27 -2.59 -4.55
C ASP A 275 18.15 -3.91 -3.77
N GLY A 276 17.52 -4.94 -4.37
CA GLY A 276 17.28 -6.25 -3.76
C GLY A 276 16.04 -6.35 -2.89
N THR A 277 15.32 -5.25 -2.65
CA THR A 277 14.01 -5.29 -1.98
C THR A 277 12.96 -5.94 -2.90
N ARG A 278 11.88 -6.46 -2.33
CA ARG A 278 10.84 -7.18 -3.07
C ARG A 278 9.60 -6.31 -3.24
N VAL A 279 8.80 -6.62 -4.25
CA VAL A 279 7.50 -5.96 -4.48
C VAL A 279 6.54 -6.92 -5.18
N TYR A 280 5.32 -6.96 -4.68
CA TYR A 280 4.16 -7.60 -5.27
C TYR A 280 3.21 -6.55 -5.87
N PHE A 281 2.51 -6.89 -6.95
CA PHE A 281 1.50 -6.04 -7.58
C PHE A 281 0.14 -6.72 -7.53
N PHE A 282 -0.75 -6.19 -6.70
CA PHE A 282 -2.02 -6.85 -6.40
C PHE A 282 -3.05 -6.61 -7.49
N ASP A 283 -3.93 -7.58 -7.69
CA ASP A 283 -5.23 -7.35 -8.29
C ASP A 283 -6.25 -6.92 -7.20
N LYS A 284 -7.29 -6.19 -7.58
CA LYS A 284 -8.26 -5.66 -6.60
C LYS A 284 -9.02 -6.81 -5.95
N GLU A 285 -9.46 -7.76 -6.76
CA GLU A 285 -10.25 -8.93 -6.40
C GLU A 285 -9.45 -9.86 -5.48
N GLU A 286 -8.13 -9.96 -5.71
CA GLU A 286 -7.21 -10.68 -4.83
C GLU A 286 -7.21 -10.09 -3.42
N LEU A 287 -7.08 -8.76 -3.29
CA LEU A 287 -7.14 -8.10 -1.98
C LEU A 287 -8.51 -8.24 -1.33
N VAL A 288 -9.60 -8.11 -2.09
CA VAL A 288 -10.94 -8.36 -1.55
C VAL A 288 -11.03 -9.78 -0.99
N ASN A 289 -10.55 -10.79 -1.70
CA ASN A 289 -10.55 -12.17 -1.24
C ASN A 289 -9.67 -12.38 -0.01
N ILE A 290 -8.46 -11.84 0.00
CA ILE A 290 -7.54 -11.88 1.14
C ILE A 290 -8.23 -11.36 2.41
N TRP A 291 -8.85 -10.18 2.33
CA TRP A 291 -9.42 -9.52 3.51
C TRP A 291 -10.82 -10.02 3.87
N SER A 292 -11.59 -10.59 2.95
CA SER A 292 -12.98 -11.03 3.20
C SER A 292 -13.15 -12.54 3.42
N ARG A 293 -12.09 -13.33 3.32
CA ARG A 293 -12.16 -14.81 3.45
C ARG A 293 -11.10 -15.42 4.36
N TRP A 294 -10.03 -14.68 4.66
CA TRP A 294 -9.04 -15.14 5.63
C TRP A 294 -9.68 -15.37 6.99
N THR A 295 -9.36 -16.46 7.68
CA THR A 295 -9.71 -16.66 9.10
C THR A 295 -8.49 -17.17 9.88
N PRO A 296 -8.42 -16.96 11.21
CA PRO A 296 -7.30 -17.46 12.00
C PRO A 296 -7.14 -18.99 11.97
N GLU A 297 -8.24 -19.73 11.76
CA GLU A 297 -8.24 -21.20 11.80
C GLU A 297 -7.88 -21.82 10.44
N LYS A 298 -8.32 -21.19 9.34
CA LYS A 298 -8.13 -21.71 7.98
C LYS A 298 -6.98 -21.05 7.23
N GLY A 299 -6.54 -19.89 7.70
CA GLY A 299 -5.57 -19.04 7.03
C GLY A 299 -6.04 -18.54 5.67
N LEU A 300 -5.07 -18.13 4.83
CA LEU A 300 -5.32 -17.69 3.46
C LEU A 300 -5.65 -18.87 2.54
N GLN A 301 -6.84 -18.80 1.94
CA GLN A 301 -7.33 -19.79 0.96
C GLN A 301 -7.05 -19.29 -0.47
N LEU A 302 -5.78 -19.05 -0.79
CA LEU A 302 -5.36 -18.67 -2.14
C LEU A 302 -5.23 -19.93 -3.01
N GLY A 303 -6.11 -20.10 -4.01
CA GLY A 303 -5.92 -21.11 -5.07
C GLY A 303 -6.57 -22.48 -4.89
N SER A 304 -7.68 -22.63 -4.15
CA SER A 304 -8.62 -23.71 -4.49
C SER A 304 -9.17 -23.41 -5.88
N GLY A 305 -8.87 -24.23 -6.89
CA GLY A 305 -9.05 -23.98 -8.34
C GLY A 305 -10.45 -23.63 -8.87
N ASP A 306 -11.34 -23.11 -8.04
CA ASP A 306 -12.40 -22.22 -8.47
C ASP A 306 -11.75 -20.87 -8.80
N GLU A 307 -11.87 -20.41 -10.04
CA GLU A 307 -11.55 -19.03 -10.38
C GLU A 307 -12.26 -18.10 -9.38
N PRO A 308 -11.62 -17.01 -8.94
CA PRO A 308 -12.28 -16.02 -8.09
C PRO A 308 -13.47 -15.44 -8.87
N SER A 309 -14.65 -16.03 -8.72
CA SER A 309 -15.86 -15.50 -9.32
C SER A 309 -16.23 -14.23 -8.56
N GLU A 310 -16.44 -13.13 -9.28
CA GLU A 310 -16.98 -11.87 -8.75
C GLU A 310 -18.29 -12.04 -7.94
N THR A 311 -18.92 -13.22 -8.04
CA THR A 311 -20.25 -13.55 -7.52
C THR A 311 -20.29 -14.30 -6.20
N GLN A 312 -19.15 -14.74 -5.63
CA GLN A 312 -19.21 -15.40 -4.33
C GLN A 312 -19.20 -14.35 -3.20
N PRO A 313 -20.25 -14.28 -2.36
CA PRO A 313 -20.35 -13.28 -1.30
C PRO A 313 -19.19 -13.41 -0.30
N ALA A 314 -18.76 -12.28 0.26
CA ALA A 314 -17.82 -12.25 1.38
C ALA A 314 -18.27 -13.22 2.48
N ASP A 315 -17.34 -13.92 3.12
CA ASP A 315 -17.69 -14.81 4.22
C ASP A 315 -18.21 -13.95 5.37
N ALA A 316 -19.48 -14.13 5.74
CA ALA A 316 -20.09 -13.38 6.83
C ALA A 316 -19.38 -13.58 8.17
N ASN A 317 -18.62 -14.68 8.30
CA ASN A 317 -17.82 -15.02 9.46
C ASN A 317 -16.35 -14.57 9.35
N ALA A 318 -15.94 -13.95 8.25
CA ALA A 318 -14.59 -13.41 8.15
C ALA A 318 -14.35 -12.34 9.24
N PRO A 319 -13.20 -12.38 9.92
CA PRO A 319 -12.88 -11.47 11.01
C PRO A 319 -12.70 -10.02 10.55
N PHE A 320 -12.47 -9.80 9.25
CA PHE A 320 -12.39 -8.48 8.67
C PHE A 320 -13.58 -8.21 7.75
N GLU A 321 -14.06 -6.97 7.81
CA GLU A 321 -15.00 -6.39 6.89
C GLU A 321 -14.25 -5.48 5.91
N VAL A 322 -14.53 -5.62 4.62
CA VAL A 322 -14.04 -4.71 3.58
C VAL A 322 -14.96 -3.49 3.53
N VAL A 323 -14.59 -2.43 4.25
CA VAL A 323 -15.36 -1.17 4.30
C VAL A 323 -15.25 -0.43 2.96
N HIS A 324 -14.04 -0.38 2.40
CA HIS A 324 -13.79 0.19 1.09
C HIS A 324 -12.60 -0.50 0.42
N MET A 325 -12.69 -0.74 -0.88
CA MET A 325 -11.58 -1.18 -1.71
C MET A 325 -11.66 -0.52 -3.08
N GLY A 326 -10.68 0.33 -3.37
CA GLY A 326 -10.60 1.11 -4.60
C GLY A 326 -9.26 0.93 -5.31
N VAL A 327 -9.22 1.35 -6.58
CA VAL A 327 -8.02 1.40 -7.40
C VAL A 327 -7.77 2.86 -7.78
N ASP A 328 -6.66 3.43 -7.33
CA ASP A 328 -6.20 4.77 -7.72
C ASP A 328 -5.35 4.62 -8.98
N ARG A 329 -5.95 4.96 -10.12
CA ARG A 329 -5.31 4.97 -11.42
C ARG A 329 -4.97 6.39 -11.83
N ARG A 330 -3.70 6.63 -12.16
CA ARG A 330 -3.23 7.95 -12.61
C ARG A 330 -2.45 7.84 -13.89
N LEU A 331 -2.68 8.78 -14.79
CA LEU A 331 -1.83 8.97 -15.95
C LEU A 331 -0.85 10.10 -15.66
N LEU A 332 0.42 9.77 -15.46
CA LEU A 332 1.50 10.76 -15.42
C LEU A 332 2.01 10.99 -16.85
N VAL A 333 2.37 12.22 -17.18
CA VAL A 333 2.92 12.52 -18.51
C VAL A 333 4.19 13.34 -18.41
N ASN A 334 5.20 12.96 -19.18
CA ASN A 334 6.34 13.80 -19.45
C ASN A 334 6.01 14.66 -20.68
N ARG A 335 5.73 15.94 -20.44
CA ARG A 335 5.31 16.87 -21.49
C ARG A 335 6.41 17.16 -22.51
N SER A 336 7.68 17.02 -22.12
CA SER A 336 8.85 17.26 -22.98
C SER A 336 9.11 16.06 -23.90
N SER A 337 9.20 14.86 -23.33
CA SER A 337 9.44 13.63 -24.11
C SER A 337 8.17 13.03 -24.71
N LYS A 338 7.00 13.59 -24.41
CA LYS A 338 5.66 13.11 -24.78
C LYS A 338 5.31 11.71 -24.27
N VAL A 339 6.05 11.20 -23.30
CA VAL A 339 5.83 9.86 -22.74
C VAL A 339 4.69 9.88 -21.70
N LYS A 340 3.79 8.90 -21.76
CA LYS A 340 2.73 8.69 -20.77
C LYS A 340 3.04 7.48 -19.89
N MET A 341 2.57 7.54 -18.66
CA MET A 341 3.00 6.66 -17.58
C MET A 341 1.82 6.34 -16.68
N TYR A 342 1.24 5.15 -16.87
CA TYR A 342 0.13 4.68 -16.05
C TYR A 342 0.61 4.20 -14.69
N ARG A 343 0.04 4.76 -13.63
CA ARG A 343 0.29 4.36 -12.26
C ARG A 343 -0.97 3.72 -11.69
N CYS A 344 -0.78 2.66 -10.92
CA CYS A 344 -1.86 1.87 -10.36
C CYS A 344 -1.54 1.58 -8.89
N TRP A 345 -2.42 2.02 -8.00
CA TRP A 345 -2.34 1.74 -6.58
C TRP A 345 -3.66 1.19 -6.05
N MET A 346 -3.53 0.26 -5.12
CA MET A 346 -4.64 -0.30 -4.37
C MET A 346 -4.86 0.52 -3.11
N GLN A 347 -6.11 0.85 -2.80
CA GLN A 347 -6.50 1.68 -1.65
C GLN A 347 -7.62 0.98 -0.88
N GLY A 348 -7.34 0.52 0.34
CA GLY A 348 -8.24 -0.27 1.15
C GLY A 348 -8.52 0.33 2.52
N HIS A 349 -9.72 0.10 3.02
CA HIS A 349 -10.11 0.33 4.40
C HIS A 349 -10.84 -0.93 4.89
N PHE A 350 -10.29 -1.53 5.93
CA PHE A 350 -10.83 -2.75 6.53
C PHE A 350 -11.14 -2.51 8.00
N ARG A 351 -12.13 -3.23 8.53
CA ARG A 351 -12.50 -3.16 9.95
C ARG A 351 -12.49 -4.56 10.54
N LYS A 352 -11.84 -4.74 11.70
CA LYS A 352 -11.97 -5.97 12.49
C LYS A 352 -13.40 -6.02 13.04
N ARG A 353 -14.14 -7.08 12.73
CA ARG A 353 -15.49 -7.28 13.23
C ARG A 353 -15.46 -7.45 14.75
N GLU A 354 -16.53 -7.00 15.38
CA GLU A 354 -16.80 -7.34 16.77
C GLU A 354 -17.13 -8.84 16.78
N GLY A 355 -16.28 -9.66 17.39
CA GLY A 355 -16.67 -11.03 17.71
C GLY A 355 -17.87 -11.02 18.66
N PRO A 356 -18.55 -12.15 18.88
CA PRO A 356 -19.45 -12.25 20.02
C PRO A 356 -18.66 -11.84 21.26
N ALA A 357 -19.13 -10.81 21.97
CA ALA A 357 -18.50 -10.34 23.19
C ALA A 357 -18.17 -11.55 24.04
N ALA A 358 -16.90 -11.71 24.44
CA ALA A 358 -16.55 -12.67 25.45
C ALA A 358 -17.43 -12.33 26.66
N ILE A 359 -18.46 -13.14 26.90
CA ILE A 359 -19.29 -13.03 28.09
C ILE A 359 -18.30 -13.06 29.24
N GLY A 360 -18.24 -11.95 29.98
CA GLY A 360 -17.38 -11.82 31.13
C GLY A 360 -17.54 -13.06 32.00
N GLN A 361 -16.43 -13.72 32.31
CA GLN A 361 -16.36 -14.51 33.52
C GLN A 361 -16.38 -13.52 34.67
N ASP A 362 -17.59 -13.05 35.00
CA ASP A 362 -17.87 -12.43 36.28
C ASP A 362 -17.87 -13.55 37.33
N ASP A 363 -16.89 -13.44 38.24
CA ASP A 363 -16.89 -13.84 39.64
C ASP A 363 -17.79 -15.02 40.08
N ALA A 364 -17.14 -16.11 40.48
CA ALA A 364 -17.61 -17.04 41.50
C ALA A 364 -16.50 -17.33 42.51
#